data_AF-A0A349GNE2-F1
#
_entry.id   AF-A0A349GNE2-F1
#
_cell.length_a   1.000
_cell.length_b   1.000
_cell.length_c   1.000
_cell.angle_alpha   90.00
_cell.angle_beta   90.00
_cell.angle_gamma   90.00
#
_symmetry.space_group_name_H-M   'P 1'
#
loop_
_entity.id
_entity.type
_entity.pdbx_description
1 polymer ?
#
loop_
_entity_poly.entity_id
_entity_poly.type
_entity_poly.pdbx_seq_one_letter_code
_entity_poly.pdbx_strand_id
1 'polypeptide(L)'
;MNDNGSRLIVVSSCVLPEIITKVLEVKKLLANREEKSSAAACKRIGISRSAYYKYKDCVFSYEEKLTQKIINISAQLKDEPGVLSSVLLALHSLNANILTLNQSIPVDGVAGITASLRLNENTYDMNEIRSIISEVSGVVEVRILSGE
;
A
#
# COMPACT_ATOMS: atom_id res chain seq x y z
N MET A 1 21.53 26.16 9.34
CA MET A 1 20.40 26.02 8.42
C MET A 1 20.83 26.62 7.09
N ASN A 2 21.20 25.79 6.12
CA ASN A 2 21.35 26.22 4.73
C ASN A 2 20.41 25.36 3.91
N ASP A 3 19.26 25.96 3.58
CA ASP A 3 18.36 25.50 2.55
C ASP A 3 19.03 25.81 1.20
N ASN A 4 19.95 24.94 0.79
CA ASN A 4 20.47 24.95 -0.57
C ASN A 4 19.48 24.13 -1.37
N GLY A 5 18.68 24.79 -2.22
CA GLY A 5 17.60 24.18 -3.00
C GLY A 5 18.01 22.83 -3.56
N SER A 6 17.52 21.77 -2.92
CA SER A 6 17.94 20.40 -3.19
C SER A 6 17.31 19.95 -4.51
N ARG A 7 18.02 20.18 -5.61
CA ARG A 7 17.60 19.75 -6.93
C ARG A 7 17.65 18.22 -7.00
N LEU A 8 16.48 17.60 -7.03
CA LEU A 8 16.35 16.17 -7.29
C LEU A 8 16.55 15.91 -8.79
N ILE A 9 17.27 14.84 -9.11
CA ILE A 9 17.54 14.40 -10.47
C ILE A 9 17.08 12.94 -10.57
N VAL A 10 16.27 12.64 -11.58
CA VAL A 10 15.86 11.26 -11.90
C VAL A 10 16.88 10.67 -12.86
N VAL A 11 17.39 9.49 -12.52
CA VAL A 11 18.37 8.75 -13.33
C VAL A 11 17.94 7.29 -13.41
N SER A 12 18.22 6.63 -14.53
CA SER A 12 17.96 5.21 -14.68
C SER A 12 18.82 4.39 -13.71
N SER A 13 18.27 3.34 -13.13
CA SER A 13 19.00 2.48 -12.19
C SER A 13 20.21 1.79 -12.81
N CYS A 14 20.23 1.58 -14.14
CA CYS A 14 21.34 0.92 -14.82
C CYS A 14 22.65 1.71 -14.80
N VAL A 15 22.59 3.04 -14.64
CA VAL A 15 23.78 3.90 -14.56
C VAL A 15 24.22 4.16 -13.11
N LEU A 16 23.44 3.71 -12.13
CA LEU A 16 23.74 3.92 -10.73
C LEU A 16 24.78 2.91 -10.22
N PRO A 17 25.74 3.35 -9.39
CA PRO A 17 26.58 2.41 -8.67
C PRO A 17 25.74 1.55 -7.73
N GLU A 18 26.11 0.27 -7.59
CA GLU A 18 25.40 -0.74 -6.79
C GLU A 18 25.11 -0.28 -5.34
N ILE A 19 25.95 0.61 -4.80
CA ILE A 19 25.79 1.16 -3.46
C ILE A 19 24.42 1.84 -3.26
N ILE A 20 23.88 2.51 -4.29
CA ILE A 20 22.61 3.22 -4.20
C ILE A 20 21.46 2.22 -4.07
N THR A 21 21.48 1.16 -4.88
CA THR A 21 20.50 0.06 -4.80
C THR A 21 20.59 -0.66 -3.45
N LYS A 22 21.79 -0.96 -2.96
CA LYS A 22 21.99 -1.58 -1.63
C LYS A 22 21.46 -0.71 -0.49
N VAL A 23 21.58 0.61 -0.58
CA VAL A 23 20.99 1.53 0.41
C VAL A 23 19.46 1.43 0.42
N LEU A 24 18.82 1.33 -0.75
CA LEU A 24 17.36 1.13 -0.86
C LEU A 24 16.92 -0.20 -0.23
N GLU A 25 17.63 -1.28 -0.48
CA GLU A 25 17.33 -2.60 0.10
C GLU A 25 17.47 -2.62 1.62
N VAL A 26 18.51 -2.00 2.17
CA VAL A 26 18.66 -1.85 3.62
C VAL A 26 17.47 -1.07 4.20
N LYS A 27 17.04 0.02 3.56
CA LYS A 27 15.86 0.78 4.01
C LYS A 27 14.59 -0.07 3.98
N LYS A 28 14.41 -0.91 2.94
CA LYS A 28 13.28 -1.83 2.82
C LYS A 28 13.23 -2.87 3.94
N LEU A 29 14.35 -3.55 4.24
CA LEU A 29 14.43 -4.52 5.33
C LEU A 29 14.09 -3.89 6.69
N LEU A 30 14.56 -2.66 6.93
CA LEU A 30 14.26 -1.94 8.17
C LEU A 30 12.80 -1.51 8.27
N ALA A 31 12.20 -1.04 7.18
CA ALA A 31 10.79 -0.65 7.13
C ALA A 31 9.85 -1.85 7.40
N ASN A 32 10.17 -3.01 6.84
CA ASN A 32 9.43 -4.25 7.04
C ASN A 32 9.72 -4.93 8.39
N ARG A 33 10.60 -4.37 9.23
CA ARG A 33 11.09 -4.97 10.49
C ARG A 33 11.68 -6.38 10.32
N GLU A 34 12.21 -6.69 9.13
CA GLU A 34 12.87 -7.97 8.84
C GLU A 34 14.24 -8.10 9.54
N GLU A 35 14.83 -6.97 9.95
CA GLU A 35 16.10 -6.92 10.65
C GLU A 35 16.02 -6.05 11.91
N LYS A 36 16.75 -6.46 12.96
CA LYS A 36 16.70 -5.81 14.28
C LYS A 36 17.41 -4.46 14.35
N SER A 37 18.31 -4.18 13.41
CA SER A 37 19.09 -2.93 13.38
C SER A 37 19.66 -2.63 12.00
N SER A 38 20.00 -1.36 11.76
CA SER A 38 20.70 -0.94 10.54
C SER A 38 22.00 -1.71 10.32
N ALA A 39 22.72 -2.06 11.40
CA ALA A 39 23.96 -2.82 11.33
C ALA A 39 23.73 -4.25 10.81
N ALA A 40 22.66 -4.92 11.27
CA ALA A 40 22.30 -6.27 10.82
C ALA A 40 21.87 -6.26 9.35
N ALA A 41 21.01 -5.30 8.97
CA ALA A 41 20.57 -5.11 7.59
C ALA A 41 21.76 -4.81 6.64
N CYS A 42 22.68 -3.93 7.04
CA CYS A 42 23.89 -3.63 6.27
C CYS A 42 24.75 -4.89 6.04
N LYS A 43 24.90 -5.72 7.09
CA LYS A 43 25.65 -6.98 7.01
C LYS A 43 24.98 -7.97 6.04
N ARG A 44 23.64 -8.10 6.10
CA ARG A 44 22.86 -8.99 5.24
C ARG A 44 22.95 -8.59 3.76
N ILE A 45 22.84 -7.29 3.46
CA ILE A 45 22.90 -6.75 2.09
C ILE A 45 24.34 -6.63 1.55
N GLY A 46 25.34 -6.70 2.42
CA GLY A 46 26.75 -6.58 2.01
C GLY A 46 27.15 -5.14 1.69
N ILE A 47 26.74 -4.19 2.53
CA ILE A 47 27.13 -2.78 2.49
C ILE A 47 27.79 -2.37 3.81
N SER A 48 28.81 -1.52 3.76
CA SER A 48 29.42 -0.99 4.99
C SER A 48 28.47 0.00 5.68
N ARG A 49 28.47 0.01 7.02
CA ARG A 49 27.66 0.96 7.80
C ARG A 49 27.95 2.40 7.40
N SER A 50 29.21 2.76 7.24
CA SER A 50 29.62 4.12 6.85
C SER A 50 29.08 4.51 5.48
N ALA A 51 29.07 3.59 4.51
CA ALA A 51 28.49 3.86 3.21
C ALA A 51 26.96 4.01 3.31
N TYR A 52 26.27 3.16 4.07
CA TYR A 52 24.83 3.34 4.32
C TYR A 52 24.53 4.72 4.94
N TYR A 53 25.20 5.10 6.03
CA TYR A 53 24.96 6.38 6.69
C TYR A 53 25.31 7.60 5.83
N LYS A 54 26.25 7.46 4.88
CA LYS A 54 26.59 8.53 3.92
C LYS A 54 25.46 8.83 2.93
N TYR A 55 24.68 7.82 2.53
CA TYR A 55 23.69 7.93 1.45
C TYR A 55 22.23 7.81 1.93
N LYS A 56 21.96 7.32 3.15
CA LYS A 56 20.60 6.96 3.61
C LYS A 56 19.56 8.09 3.52
N ASP A 57 20.01 9.34 3.69
CA ASP A 57 19.15 10.53 3.73
C ASP A 57 19.10 11.25 2.36
N CYS A 58 19.76 10.71 1.34
CA CYS A 58 19.78 11.27 -0.02
C CYS A 58 19.30 10.26 -1.07
N VAL A 59 19.13 8.99 -0.70
CA VAL A 59 18.67 7.91 -1.57
C VAL A 59 17.26 7.52 -1.14
N PHE A 60 16.34 7.70 -2.07
CA PHE A 60 14.92 7.43 -1.87
C PHE A 60 14.45 6.50 -2.97
N SER A 61 13.56 5.58 -2.62
CA SER A 61 12.84 4.84 -3.65
C SER A 61 11.98 5.87 -4.36
N TYR A 62 12.27 6.12 -5.63
CA TYR A 62 11.32 6.81 -6.49
C TYR A 62 10.28 5.76 -6.84
N GLU A 63 9.26 5.64 -5.98
CA GLU A 63 8.06 4.88 -6.34
C GLU A 63 7.36 5.68 -7.44
N GLU A 64 7.83 5.52 -8.68
CA GLU A 64 7.18 5.97 -9.91
C GLU A 64 5.76 5.47 -9.89
N LYS A 65 4.87 6.25 -9.30
CA LYS A 65 3.45 5.99 -9.24
C LYS A 65 3.10 4.69 -8.50
N LEU A 66 2.23 4.83 -7.52
CA LEU A 66 1.22 3.82 -7.24
C LEU A 66 0.30 3.62 -8.46
N THR A 67 0.83 3.27 -9.64
CA THR A 67 0.05 2.74 -10.78
C THR A 67 -0.23 1.25 -10.60
N GLN A 68 -0.25 0.77 -9.36
CA GLN A 68 -1.23 -0.24 -9.02
C GLN A 68 -2.49 0.55 -8.71
N LYS A 69 -3.50 0.49 -9.58
CA LYS A 69 -4.77 1.24 -9.42
C LYS A 69 -5.24 1.11 -7.98
N ILE A 70 -5.07 2.17 -7.19
CA ILE A 70 -5.67 2.22 -5.86
C ILE A 70 -7.13 2.53 -6.10
N ILE A 71 -7.98 1.64 -5.64
CA ILE A 71 -9.42 1.79 -5.71
C ILE A 71 -9.89 2.09 -4.32
N ASN A 72 -10.61 3.20 -4.16
CA ASN A 72 -11.34 3.44 -2.93
C ASN A 72 -12.75 2.90 -3.11
N ILE A 73 -13.22 2.17 -2.13
CA ILE A 73 -14.61 1.71 -2.08
C ILE A 73 -15.29 2.30 -0.86
N SER A 74 -16.57 2.57 -0.98
CA SER A 74 -17.46 2.84 0.13
C SER A 74 -18.63 1.90 0.06
N ALA A 75 -18.99 1.29 1.18
CA ALA A 75 -20.18 0.44 1.25
C ALA A 75 -20.95 0.69 2.56
N GLN A 76 -22.24 0.39 2.54
CA GLN A 76 -23.12 0.41 3.69
C GLN A 76 -23.44 -1.03 4.07
N LEU A 77 -23.16 -1.41 5.31
CA LEU A 77 -23.30 -2.77 5.82
C LEU A 77 -24.33 -2.81 6.94
N LYS A 78 -25.20 -3.80 6.98
CA LYS A 78 -26.02 -4.07 8.15
C LYS A 78 -25.14 -4.39 9.36
N ASP A 79 -25.54 -3.91 10.52
CA ASP A 79 -24.89 -4.20 11.80
C ASP A 79 -25.28 -5.61 12.29
N GLU A 80 -24.78 -6.61 11.57
CA GLU A 80 -24.98 -8.03 11.86
C GLU A 80 -23.62 -8.74 11.96
N PRO A 81 -23.46 -9.70 12.90
CA PRO A 81 -22.21 -10.43 13.04
C PRO A 81 -21.77 -11.11 11.73
N GLY A 82 -20.52 -10.88 11.32
CA GLY A 82 -19.91 -11.56 10.18
C GLY A 82 -20.12 -10.88 8.81
N VAL A 83 -20.95 -9.83 8.72
CA VAL A 83 -21.15 -9.10 7.44
C VAL A 83 -19.84 -8.48 6.95
N LEU A 84 -19.13 -7.73 7.80
CA LEU A 84 -17.83 -7.16 7.43
C LEU A 84 -16.82 -8.25 7.04
N SER A 85 -16.74 -9.34 7.80
CA SER A 85 -15.85 -10.46 7.48
C SER A 85 -16.15 -11.07 6.11
N SER A 86 -17.42 -11.19 5.76
CA SER A 86 -17.85 -11.71 4.46
C SER A 86 -17.46 -10.77 3.32
N VAL A 87 -17.57 -9.45 3.53
CA VAL A 87 -17.06 -8.45 2.59
C VAL A 87 -15.54 -8.57 2.43
N LEU A 88 -14.78 -8.73 3.52
CA LEU A 88 -13.33 -8.89 3.44
C LEU A 88 -12.91 -10.17 2.69
N LEU A 89 -13.66 -11.27 2.84
CA LEU A 89 -13.45 -12.49 2.08
C LEU A 89 -13.70 -12.28 0.58
N ALA A 90 -14.76 -11.56 0.23
CA ALA A 90 -15.06 -11.20 -1.16
C ALA A 90 -13.99 -10.28 -1.77
N LEU A 91 -13.43 -9.36 -0.98
CA LEU A 91 -12.29 -8.52 -1.42
C LEU A 91 -11.02 -9.34 -1.61
N HIS A 92 -10.79 -10.33 -0.76
CA HIS A 92 -9.63 -11.22 -0.88
C HIS A 92 -9.70 -12.12 -2.12
N SER A 93 -10.90 -12.55 -2.56
CA SER A 93 -11.05 -13.37 -3.79
C SER A 93 -10.72 -12.60 -5.07
N LEU A 94 -10.71 -11.27 -5.02
CA LEU A 94 -10.26 -10.40 -6.11
C LEU A 94 -8.72 -10.28 -6.20
N ASN A 95 -7.98 -11.03 -5.38
CA ASN A 95 -6.53 -10.87 -5.19
C ASN A 95 -6.13 -9.41 -4.91
N ALA A 96 -7.03 -8.63 -4.29
CA ALA A 96 -6.81 -7.25 -3.92
C ALA A 96 -6.10 -7.18 -2.57
N ASN A 97 -5.08 -6.35 -2.47
CA ASN A 97 -4.44 -6.06 -1.20
C ASN A 97 -5.17 -4.88 -0.53
N ILE A 98 -5.73 -5.11 0.66
CA ILE A 98 -6.41 -4.06 1.42
C ILE A 98 -5.35 -3.20 2.11
N LEU A 99 -5.25 -1.94 1.70
CA LEU A 99 -4.31 -0.98 2.27
C LEU A 99 -4.87 -0.32 3.53
N THR A 100 -6.16 0.03 3.50
CA THR A 100 -6.87 0.64 4.62
C THR A 100 -8.30 0.11 4.67
N LEU A 101 -8.85 0.03 5.88
CA LEU A 101 -10.25 -0.28 6.13
C LEU A 101 -10.69 0.55 7.33
N ASN A 102 -11.73 1.33 7.14
CA ASN A 102 -12.35 2.13 8.19
C ASN A 102 -13.85 1.86 8.20
N GLN A 103 -14.36 1.36 9.33
CA GLN A 103 -15.79 1.20 9.58
C GLN A 103 -16.24 2.30 10.53
N SER A 104 -17.31 3.00 10.20
CA SER A 104 -17.96 3.95 11.11
C SER A 104 -18.77 3.22 12.17
N ILE A 105 -19.05 3.89 13.29
CA ILE A 105 -20.03 3.41 14.26
C ILE A 105 -21.38 3.24 13.52
N PRO A 106 -22.10 2.12 13.74
CA PRO A 106 -23.41 1.92 13.15
C PRO A 106 -24.40 3.03 13.53
N VAL A 107 -25.17 3.51 12.55
CA VAL A 107 -26.29 4.45 12.73
C VAL A 107 -27.51 3.79 12.11
N ASP A 108 -28.62 3.72 12.85
CA ASP A 108 -29.87 3.08 12.41
C ASP A 108 -29.70 1.63 11.89
N GLY A 109 -28.81 0.87 12.54
CA GLY A 109 -28.54 -0.53 12.20
C GLY A 109 -27.67 -0.73 10.96
N VAL A 110 -27.03 0.33 10.46
CA VAL A 110 -26.13 0.29 9.29
C VAL A 110 -24.81 0.97 9.61
N ALA A 111 -23.70 0.34 9.27
CA ALA A 111 -22.35 0.88 9.37
C ALA A 111 -21.77 1.16 7.98
N GLY A 112 -21.23 2.37 7.81
CA GLY A 112 -20.46 2.71 6.61
C GLY A 112 -19.06 2.12 6.69
N ILE A 113 -18.58 1.56 5.59
CA ILE A 113 -17.17 1.21 5.41
C ILE A 113 -16.56 2.05 4.30
N THR A 114 -15.30 2.40 4.48
CA THR A 114 -14.41 2.90 3.43
C THR A 114 -13.14 2.06 3.43
N ALA A 115 -12.71 1.62 2.25
CA ALA A 115 -11.50 0.84 2.11
C ALA A 115 -10.69 1.28 0.89
N SER A 116 -9.38 1.38 1.05
CA SER A 116 -8.45 1.57 -0.06
C SER A 116 -7.85 0.22 -0.42
N LEU A 117 -7.99 -0.16 -1.68
CA LEU A 117 -7.57 -1.45 -2.22
C LEU A 117 -6.51 -1.22 -3.28
N ARG A 118 -5.54 -2.13 -3.33
CA ARG A 118 -4.56 -2.21 -4.39
C ARG A 118 -4.81 -3.48 -5.17
N LEU A 119 -5.18 -3.33 -6.44
CA LEU A 119 -5.31 -4.48 -7.32
C LEU A 119 -3.92 -4.91 -7.79
N ASN A 120 -3.69 -6.22 -7.74
CA ASN A 120 -2.62 -6.84 -8.54
C ASN A 120 -3.05 -6.83 -10.01
N GLU A 121 -2.11 -6.94 -10.96
CA GLU A 121 -2.19 -6.67 -12.41
C GLU A 121 -3.41 -7.21 -13.21
N ASN A 122 -4.32 -7.95 -12.57
CA ASN A 122 -5.62 -8.34 -13.10
C ASN A 122 -6.52 -7.12 -13.31
N THR A 123 -6.99 -6.98 -14.55
CA THR A 123 -7.89 -5.92 -15.00
C THR A 123 -9.33 -6.30 -14.66
N TYR A 124 -9.68 -6.34 -13.36
CA TYR A 124 -11.09 -6.41 -12.98
C TYR A 124 -11.78 -5.10 -13.38
N ASP A 125 -12.93 -5.20 -14.04
CA ASP A 125 -13.76 -4.01 -14.26
C ASP A 125 -14.30 -3.55 -12.90
N MET A 126 -14.39 -2.23 -12.71
CA MET A 126 -14.99 -1.64 -11.51
C MET A 126 -16.41 -2.18 -11.29
N ASN A 127 -17.14 -2.43 -12.38
CA ASN A 127 -18.47 -3.03 -12.29
C ASN A 127 -18.46 -4.44 -11.68
N GLU A 128 -17.46 -5.27 -11.99
CA GLU A 128 -17.33 -6.62 -11.42
C GLU A 128 -17.05 -6.57 -9.93
N ILE A 129 -16.13 -5.69 -9.50
CA ILE A 129 -15.81 -5.48 -8.08
C ILE A 129 -17.04 -5.03 -7.31
N ARG A 130 -17.81 -4.09 -7.89
CA ARG A 130 -19.05 -3.62 -7.28
C ARG A 130 -20.07 -4.73 -7.14
N SER A 131 -20.28 -5.52 -8.21
CA SER A 131 -21.24 -6.63 -8.22
C SER A 131 -20.90 -7.66 -7.13
N ILE A 132 -19.64 -8.11 -7.06
CA ILE A 132 -19.18 -9.11 -6.09
C ILE A 132 -19.43 -8.65 -4.65
N ILE A 133 -19.13 -7.39 -4.33
CA ILE A 133 -19.36 -6.87 -2.98
C ILE A 133 -20.87 -6.72 -2.72
N SER A 134 -21.65 -6.29 -3.71
CA SER A 134 -23.10 -6.12 -3.55
C SER A 134 -23.89 -7.42 -3.38
N GLU A 135 -23.34 -8.55 -3.83
CA GLU A 135 -23.95 -9.88 -3.65
C GLU A 135 -23.75 -10.45 -2.23
N VAL A 136 -22.87 -9.85 -1.43
CA VAL A 136 -22.66 -10.29 -0.05
C VAL A 136 -23.89 -9.96 0.80
N SER A 137 -24.48 -10.99 1.42
CA SER A 137 -25.60 -10.82 2.33
C SER A 137 -25.27 -9.83 3.45
N GLY A 138 -26.15 -8.84 3.64
CA GLY A 138 -25.96 -7.76 4.61
C GLY A 138 -25.32 -6.50 4.04
N VAL A 139 -24.87 -6.50 2.78
CA VAL A 139 -24.47 -5.27 2.09
C VAL A 139 -25.73 -4.55 1.58
N VAL A 140 -25.87 -3.27 1.94
CA VAL A 140 -27.00 -2.41 1.57
C VAL A 140 -26.68 -1.60 0.31
N GLU A 141 -25.48 -1.05 0.24
CA GLU A 141 -25.04 -0.23 -0.89
C GLU A 141 -23.53 -0.36 -1.08
N VAL A 142 -23.06 -0.31 -2.33
CA VAL A 142 -21.63 -0.22 -2.68
C VAL A 142 -21.42 0.87 -3.73
N ARG A 143 -20.44 1.73 -3.48
CA ARG A 143 -19.92 2.73 -4.41
C ARG A 143 -18.42 2.57 -4.56
N ILE A 144 -17.96 2.62 -5.80
CA ILE A 144 -16.54 2.73 -6.11
C ILE A 144 -16.22 4.21 -6.26
N LEU A 145 -15.30 4.66 -5.43
CA LEU A 145 -14.73 5.99 -5.43
C LEU A 145 -13.39 5.87 -6.18
N SER A 146 -13.41 6.02 -7.50
CA SER A 146 -12.20 5.89 -8.33
C SER A 146 -11.06 6.74 -7.74
N GLY A 147 -9.88 6.13 -7.55
CA GLY A 147 -8.65 6.84 -7.20
C GLY A 147 -7.92 7.33 -8.45
N GLU A 148 -7.22 8.47 -8.34
CA GLU A 148 -6.28 8.99 -9.34
C GLU A 148 -5.12 8.02 -9.63
#